data_AF-A0A519BKE7-F1
#
_entry.id   AF-A0A519BKE7-F1
#
_cell.length_a   1.000
_cell.length_b   1.000
_cell.length_c   1.000
_cell.angle_alpha   90.00
_cell.angle_beta   90.00
_cell.angle_gamma   90.00
#
_symmetry.space_group_name_H-M   'P 1'
#
loop_
_entity.id
_entity.type
_entity.pdbx_description
1 polymer ?
#
loop_
_entity_poly.entity_id
_entity_poly.type
_entity_poly.pdbx_seq_one_letter_code
_entity_poly.pdbx_strand_id
1 'polypeptide(L)'
;MAKIKDIPKVDRPREKLLQKGADALSKSDLLAILLVNGIKEKNVKQLSEQIIKKLGKNFLNITIDDLLNISGIGQVKALQIISAISLVKRFYEEEKDTEIVIKNVKDVLSIVYDIRGKKKENLVCLYLNARNTLIKKELISIGLLNKTLIHPREIFYPATVLNSASIILVHNHPSGNPLPSEKDHEIIEKIVHAGEIMGIPVIDFIIISENDHYSFYENINSPKRNFDYVADGIQLSLFDLFEIEEPVYEVNIQKINKYYDHSLKAKNNTFQLHNKRYLGNKYKLLGFIEDIVLEKCNGIKSFCDIFAGTGVVGERFNKPEIKIISNDFLFSNYVCLKAFLGRNLNIKSITDKISILNNLKTNQDNYFSEHFGNSYFSLENAIKIGAIREEIERIAETEEEKNILICSLIYSVDKVANTVGHYDAFRKDLDMLQPLKLLVPDVDYSKNEGNEIYKEDANILIRKIACDVLYIDPPYNSRQYSDAYHLLENLAEWKKPKVKGIAKKMDRSHIKSSYCLKNATQAFEDLIIHANCKHILFSYNNTGISKDGRSNARISDNDILRILKNKGEVEIFERDYKAFTTGQSNGDGNAERIFYCKVN
;
A
#
# COMPACT_ATOMS: atom_id res chain seq x y z
N MET A 1 61.77 -51.87 -1.15
CA MET A 1 60.49 -51.14 -1.09
C MET A 1 60.77 -49.72 -0.63
N ALA A 2 60.27 -48.71 -1.33
CA ALA A 2 60.62 -47.31 -1.06
C ALA A 2 60.19 -46.92 0.35
N LYS A 3 61.18 -46.67 1.23
CA LYS A 3 60.98 -46.07 2.55
C LYS A 3 60.52 -44.63 2.33
N ILE A 4 59.85 -44.03 3.31
CA ILE A 4 59.45 -42.62 3.22
C ILE A 4 60.65 -41.68 3.00
N LYS A 5 61.85 -42.13 3.42
CA LYS A 5 63.13 -41.45 3.20
C LYS A 5 63.57 -41.42 1.73
N ASP A 6 62.98 -42.25 0.88
CA ASP A 6 63.30 -42.34 -0.55
C ASP A 6 62.44 -41.37 -1.39
N ILE A 7 61.44 -40.72 -0.77
CA ILE A 7 60.67 -39.61 -1.35
C ILE A 7 61.48 -38.32 -1.19
N PRO A 8 61.55 -37.45 -2.23
CA PRO A 8 62.18 -36.13 -2.11
C PRO A 8 61.68 -35.39 -0.87
N LYS A 9 62.59 -34.73 -0.15
CA LYS A 9 62.28 -34.11 1.15
C LYS A 9 61.12 -33.11 1.05
N VAL A 10 60.98 -32.43 -0.09
CA VAL A 10 59.88 -31.48 -0.38
C VAL A 10 58.50 -32.13 -0.56
N ASP A 11 58.46 -33.43 -0.89
CA ASP A 11 57.24 -34.19 -1.18
C ASP A 11 56.83 -35.12 -0.04
N ARG A 12 57.63 -35.17 1.03
CA ARG A 12 57.28 -35.91 2.25
C ARG A 12 56.19 -35.15 3.00
N PRO A 13 55.15 -35.83 3.50
CA PRO A 13 53.99 -35.15 4.08
C PRO A 13 54.33 -34.13 5.18
N ARG A 14 55.23 -34.47 6.12
CA ARG A 14 55.59 -33.57 7.24
C ARG A 14 56.31 -32.33 6.77
N GLU A 15 57.34 -32.51 5.94
CA GLU A 15 58.14 -31.41 5.40
C GLU A 15 57.30 -30.53 4.46
N LYS A 16 56.39 -31.13 3.70
CA LYS A 16 55.42 -30.41 2.87
C LYS A 16 54.45 -29.57 3.72
N LEU A 17 53.96 -30.11 4.84
CA LEU A 17 53.11 -29.37 5.78
C LEU A 17 53.83 -28.16 6.37
N LEU A 18 55.10 -28.32 6.77
CA LEU A 18 55.90 -27.24 7.34
C LEU A 18 56.23 -26.14 6.32
N GLN A 19 56.45 -26.49 5.05
CA GLN A 19 56.85 -25.52 4.02
C GLN A 19 55.67 -24.87 3.28
N LYS A 20 54.58 -25.61 3.04
CA LYS A 20 53.49 -25.21 2.14
C LYS A 20 52.12 -25.15 2.81
N GLY A 21 52.01 -25.47 4.10
CA GLY A 21 50.76 -25.50 4.84
C GLY A 21 49.88 -26.71 4.52
N ALA A 22 48.77 -26.85 5.25
CA ALA A 22 47.88 -28.01 5.17
C ALA A 22 47.17 -28.14 3.82
N ASP A 23 46.88 -27.01 3.15
CA ASP A 23 46.14 -26.97 1.88
C ASP A 23 46.90 -27.62 0.71
N ALA A 24 48.22 -27.73 0.82
CA ALA A 24 49.07 -28.39 -0.17
C ALA A 24 49.07 -29.92 -0.03
N LEU A 25 48.43 -30.48 1.00
CA LEU A 25 48.43 -31.91 1.30
C LEU A 25 47.17 -32.59 0.80
N SER A 26 47.33 -33.80 0.25
CA SER A 26 46.19 -34.67 -0.04
C SER A 26 45.63 -35.29 1.23
N LYS A 27 44.41 -35.85 1.17
CA LYS A 27 43.79 -36.56 2.30
C LYS A 27 44.68 -37.69 2.84
N SER A 28 45.36 -38.41 1.94
CA SER A 28 46.30 -39.46 2.33
C SER A 28 47.58 -38.91 2.94
N ASP A 29 48.05 -37.73 2.53
CA ASP A 29 49.22 -37.08 3.16
C ASP A 29 48.91 -36.65 4.60
N LEU A 30 47.73 -36.08 4.86
CA LEU A 30 47.29 -35.69 6.21
C LEU A 30 47.17 -36.91 7.13
N LEU A 31 46.54 -37.98 6.65
CA LEU A 31 46.42 -39.22 7.41
C LEU A 31 47.79 -39.88 7.63
N ALA A 32 48.71 -39.76 6.68
CA ALA A 32 50.06 -40.28 6.82
C ALA A 32 50.86 -39.58 7.92
N ILE A 33 50.63 -38.29 8.14
CA ILE A 33 51.24 -37.54 9.24
C ILE A 33 50.70 -38.04 10.59
N LEU A 34 49.39 -38.24 10.70
CA LEU A 34 48.72 -38.72 11.91
C LEU A 34 49.18 -40.14 12.30
N LEU A 35 49.31 -41.03 11.33
CA LEU A 35 49.70 -42.43 11.58
C LEU A 35 51.19 -42.60 11.91
N VAL A 36 52.02 -41.59 11.59
CA VAL A 36 53.47 -41.51 11.84
C VAL A 36 54.31 -42.56 11.08
N ASN A 37 53.93 -43.84 11.15
CA ASN A 37 54.65 -44.97 10.59
C ASN A 37 53.71 -45.91 9.82
N GLY A 38 54.29 -46.57 8.80
CA GLY A 38 53.60 -47.60 8.03
C GLY A 38 53.52 -48.93 8.77
N ILE A 39 53.35 -50.01 8.02
CA ILE A 39 53.48 -51.39 8.48
C ILE A 39 54.64 -52.05 7.74
N LYS A 40 55.02 -53.27 8.14
CA LYS A 40 56.15 -54.01 7.54
C LYS A 40 56.05 -54.09 6.01
N GLU A 41 54.85 -54.14 5.45
CA GLU A 41 54.58 -54.31 4.01
C GLU A 41 54.19 -53.03 3.26
N LYS A 42 53.85 -51.93 3.95
CA LYS A 42 53.36 -50.69 3.30
C LYS A 42 53.91 -49.48 4.02
N ASN A 43 54.46 -48.52 3.25
CA ASN A 43 54.85 -47.25 3.83
C ASN A 43 53.60 -46.47 4.29
N VAL A 44 53.79 -45.48 5.16
CA VAL A 44 52.68 -44.77 5.81
C VAL A 44 51.76 -44.05 4.80
N LYS A 45 52.30 -43.60 3.66
CA LYS A 45 51.52 -42.96 2.60
C LYS A 45 50.62 -43.97 1.87
N GLN A 46 51.19 -45.11 1.47
CA GLN A 46 50.44 -46.21 0.84
C GLN A 46 49.36 -46.78 1.76
N LEU A 47 49.67 -46.92 3.06
CA LEU A 47 48.69 -47.34 4.06
C LEU A 47 47.55 -46.32 4.15
N SER A 48 47.87 -45.03 4.17
CA SER A 48 46.88 -43.95 4.23
C SER A 48 46.00 -43.88 2.98
N GLU A 49 46.57 -44.07 1.79
CA GLU A 49 45.80 -44.17 0.54
C GLU A 49 44.83 -45.35 0.54
N GLN A 50 45.26 -46.51 1.05
CA GLN A 50 44.39 -47.68 1.19
C GLN A 50 43.23 -47.39 2.14
N ILE A 51 43.49 -46.72 3.27
CA ILE A 51 42.47 -46.36 4.25
C ILE A 51 41.45 -45.40 3.61
N ILE A 52 41.92 -44.32 2.99
CA ILE A 52 41.05 -43.35 2.33
C ILE A 52 40.21 -44.01 1.22
N LYS A 53 40.82 -44.90 0.42
CA LYS A 53 40.13 -45.62 -0.65
C LYS A 53 39.05 -46.57 -0.13
N LYS A 54 39.34 -47.33 0.94
CA LYS A 54 38.39 -48.30 1.51
C LYS A 54 37.22 -47.62 2.21
N LEU A 55 37.44 -46.44 2.79
CA LEU A 55 36.43 -45.73 3.58
C LEU A 55 35.59 -44.74 2.76
N GLY A 56 36.13 -44.24 1.64
CA GLY A 56 35.40 -43.41 0.69
C GLY A 56 34.68 -42.23 1.33
N LYS A 57 33.38 -42.07 1.04
CA LYS A 57 32.52 -40.98 1.56
C LYS A 57 32.12 -41.17 3.04
N ASN A 58 32.32 -42.36 3.63
CA ASN A 58 31.87 -42.68 5.00
C ASN A 58 32.91 -42.41 6.10
N PHE A 59 34.02 -41.74 5.77
CA PHE A 59 35.15 -41.55 6.68
C PHE A 59 34.79 -40.93 8.04
N LEU A 60 33.80 -40.02 8.08
CA LEU A 60 33.38 -39.36 9.32
C LEU A 60 32.59 -40.27 10.26
N ASN A 61 31.92 -41.32 9.77
CA ASN A 61 31.07 -42.20 10.60
C ASN A 61 31.69 -43.56 10.86
N ILE A 62 33.02 -43.63 10.76
CA ILE A 62 33.77 -44.86 10.93
C ILE A 62 33.78 -45.33 12.39
N THR A 63 33.63 -46.64 12.58
CA THR A 63 33.76 -47.29 13.88
C THR A 63 35.17 -47.87 14.08
N ILE A 64 35.50 -48.22 15.32
CA ILE A 64 36.77 -48.92 15.62
C ILE A 64 36.84 -50.25 14.87
N ASP A 65 35.73 -50.98 14.78
CA ASP A 65 35.66 -52.29 14.12
C ASP A 65 35.93 -52.18 12.61
N ASP A 66 35.43 -51.14 11.95
CA ASP A 66 35.71 -50.86 10.53
C ASP A 66 37.20 -50.68 10.26
N LEU A 67 37.92 -50.03 11.19
CA LEU A 67 39.36 -49.79 11.11
C LEU A 67 40.17 -51.06 11.41
N LEU A 68 39.77 -51.85 12.40
CA LEU A 68 40.42 -53.12 12.74
C LEU A 68 40.31 -54.15 11.60
N ASN A 69 39.26 -54.05 10.77
CA ASN A 69 39.10 -54.85 9.55
C ASN A 69 40.05 -54.45 8.40
N ILE A 70 40.95 -53.48 8.60
CA ILE A 70 41.96 -53.08 7.63
C ILE A 70 43.30 -53.72 8.00
N SER A 71 43.79 -54.62 7.13
CA SER A 71 45.10 -55.25 7.31
C SER A 71 46.19 -54.19 7.54
N GLY A 72 46.83 -54.27 8.70
CA GLY A 72 47.86 -53.33 9.14
C GLY A 72 47.44 -52.21 10.09
N ILE A 73 46.17 -52.15 10.49
CA ILE A 73 45.68 -51.26 11.54
C ILE A 73 45.41 -52.06 12.80
N GLY A 74 46.32 -51.94 13.77
CA GLY A 74 46.07 -52.41 15.14
C GLY A 74 45.31 -51.38 15.97
N GLN A 75 44.94 -51.76 17.20
CA GLN A 75 44.18 -50.92 18.13
C GLN A 75 44.75 -49.50 18.30
N VAL A 76 46.07 -49.35 18.40
CA VAL A 76 46.72 -48.05 18.57
C VAL A 76 46.43 -47.09 17.41
N LYS A 77 46.58 -47.55 16.17
CA LYS A 77 46.33 -46.72 14.97
C LYS A 77 44.83 -46.47 14.78
N ALA A 78 43.98 -47.44 15.12
CA ALA A 78 42.53 -47.27 15.07
C ALA A 78 42.07 -46.19 16.06
N LEU A 79 42.56 -46.24 17.31
CA LEU A 79 42.28 -45.23 18.32
C LEU A 79 42.78 -43.84 17.91
N GLN A 80 43.97 -43.73 17.30
CA GLN A 80 44.47 -42.45 16.80
C GLN A 80 43.56 -41.81 15.75
N ILE A 81 43.10 -42.60 14.77
CA ILE A 81 42.18 -42.10 13.72
C ILE A 81 40.83 -41.71 14.34
N ILE A 82 40.26 -42.56 15.19
CA ILE A 82 38.96 -42.30 15.82
C ILE A 82 39.05 -41.07 16.72
N SER A 83 40.12 -40.92 17.49
CA SER A 83 40.31 -39.78 18.39
C SER A 83 40.44 -38.47 17.60
N ALA A 84 41.18 -38.48 16.48
CA ALA A 84 41.27 -37.32 15.60
C ALA A 84 39.91 -36.95 14.97
N ILE A 85 39.15 -37.93 14.50
CA ILE A 85 37.80 -37.71 13.94
C ILE A 85 36.84 -37.21 15.02
N SER A 86 36.83 -37.85 16.20
CA SER A 86 35.99 -37.46 17.34
C SER A 86 36.36 -36.08 17.86
N LEU A 87 37.64 -35.70 17.87
CA LEU A 87 38.06 -34.35 18.25
C LEU A 87 37.56 -33.31 17.25
N VAL A 88 37.71 -33.57 15.95
CA VAL A 88 37.15 -32.71 14.90
C VAL A 88 35.62 -32.62 15.04
N LYS A 89 34.92 -33.75 15.25
CA LYS A 89 33.48 -33.75 15.51
C LYS A 89 33.11 -32.92 16.73
N ARG A 90 33.88 -33.02 17.83
CA ARG A 90 33.65 -32.23 19.04
C ARG A 90 33.89 -30.75 18.82
N PHE A 91 34.92 -30.34 18.07
CA PHE A 91 35.09 -28.94 17.68
C PHE A 91 33.96 -28.44 16.78
N TYR A 92 33.46 -29.27 15.85
CA TYR A 92 32.25 -28.94 15.06
C TYR A 92 30.96 -28.95 15.90
N GLU A 93 30.90 -29.73 16.97
CA GLU A 93 29.79 -29.77 17.93
C GLU A 93 29.87 -28.60 18.93
N GLU A 94 31.08 -28.13 19.29
CA GLU A 94 31.37 -26.94 20.09
C GLU A 94 31.19 -25.65 19.25
N GLU A 95 31.41 -25.69 17.93
CA GLU A 95 31.03 -24.66 16.97
C GLU A 95 29.50 -24.56 16.75
N LYS A 96 28.67 -25.35 17.44
CA LYS A 96 27.20 -25.11 17.45
C LYS A 96 26.78 -23.81 18.13
N ASP A 97 27.71 -23.07 18.75
CA ASP A 97 27.54 -21.67 19.14
C ASP A 97 27.99 -20.66 18.05
N THR A 98 28.39 -21.13 16.87
CA THR A 98 28.49 -20.28 15.68
C THR A 98 27.19 -20.36 14.90
N GLU A 99 26.46 -19.24 14.89
CA GLU A 99 25.29 -19.04 14.05
C GLU A 99 25.56 -19.49 12.61
N ILE A 100 24.96 -20.61 12.16
CA ILE A 100 25.05 -21.06 10.76
C ILE A 100 24.17 -20.13 9.91
N VAL A 101 24.74 -19.02 9.45
CA VAL A 101 24.08 -18.05 8.58
C VAL A 101 24.00 -18.59 7.15
N ILE A 102 22.78 -18.74 6.63
CA ILE A 102 22.51 -19.14 5.25
C ILE A 102 22.53 -17.89 4.37
N LYS A 103 23.49 -17.81 3.45
CA LYS A 103 23.66 -16.69 2.51
C LYS A 103 23.31 -17.07 1.08
N ASN A 104 23.46 -18.34 0.74
CA ASN A 104 23.22 -18.84 -0.61
C ASN A 104 22.86 -20.33 -0.60
N VAL A 105 22.43 -20.84 -1.75
CA VAL A 105 22.01 -22.23 -1.93
C VAL A 105 23.10 -23.26 -1.55
N LYS A 106 24.38 -22.94 -1.72
CA LYS A 106 25.47 -23.88 -1.36
C LYS A 106 25.54 -24.12 0.14
N ASP A 107 25.21 -23.10 0.94
CA ASP A 107 25.13 -23.22 2.40
C ASP A 107 24.01 -24.21 2.77
N VAL A 108 22.84 -24.09 2.12
CA VAL A 108 21.73 -25.04 2.29
C VAL A 108 22.14 -26.46 1.90
N LEU A 109 22.77 -26.62 0.73
CA LEU A 109 23.23 -27.93 0.24
C LEU A 109 24.24 -28.60 1.18
N SER A 110 25.06 -27.82 1.89
CA SER A 110 25.99 -28.34 2.89
C SER A 110 25.28 -28.89 4.13
N ILE A 111 24.22 -28.21 4.58
CA ILE A 111 23.41 -28.57 5.76
C ILE A 111 22.59 -29.84 5.52
N VAL A 112 22.15 -30.05 4.28
CA VAL A 112 21.27 -31.17 3.87
C VAL A 112 22.00 -32.27 3.09
N TYR A 113 23.33 -32.30 3.17
CA TYR A 113 24.16 -33.28 2.45
C TYR A 113 23.78 -34.75 2.76
N ASP A 114 23.35 -35.02 3.98
CA ASP A 114 22.92 -36.32 4.50
C ASP A 114 21.70 -36.93 3.80
N ILE A 115 20.81 -36.10 3.21
CA ILE A 115 19.62 -36.59 2.49
C ILE A 115 19.84 -36.72 0.98
N ARG A 116 20.89 -36.10 0.42
CA ARG A 116 21.16 -36.04 -1.03
C ARG A 116 21.26 -37.40 -1.72
N GLY A 117 21.83 -38.40 -1.04
CA GLY A 117 22.04 -39.75 -1.58
C GLY A 117 21.03 -40.79 -1.09
N LYS A 118 19.93 -40.37 -0.45
CA LYS A 118 18.95 -41.31 0.11
C LYS A 118 18.10 -41.92 -1.02
N LYS A 119 17.88 -43.23 -0.93
CA LYS A 119 17.05 -44.00 -1.89
C LYS A 119 15.54 -43.74 -1.75
N LYS A 120 15.13 -43.10 -0.66
CA LYS A 120 13.74 -42.66 -0.41
C LYS A 120 13.68 -41.14 -0.53
N GLU A 121 12.53 -40.61 -0.90
CA GLU A 121 12.28 -39.17 -0.89
C GLU A 121 12.17 -38.71 0.57
N ASN A 122 12.81 -37.60 0.88
CA ASN A 122 12.81 -36.94 2.18
C ASN A 122 12.49 -35.47 1.94
N LEU A 123 11.58 -34.94 2.75
CA LEU A 123 11.32 -33.51 2.84
C LEU A 123 11.90 -33.01 4.17
N VAL A 124 12.78 -32.02 4.10
CA VAL A 124 13.43 -31.38 5.24
C VAL A 124 13.06 -29.90 5.28
N CYS A 125 12.79 -29.38 6.47
CA CYS A 125 12.60 -27.95 6.72
C CYS A 125 13.78 -27.40 7.53
N LEU A 126 14.29 -26.26 7.10
CA LEU A 126 15.28 -25.45 7.80
C LEU A 126 14.56 -24.22 8.37
N TYR A 127 14.56 -24.09 9.69
CA TYR A 127 13.97 -22.97 10.41
C TYR A 127 15.02 -21.91 10.69
N LEU A 128 14.75 -20.66 10.31
CA LEU A 128 15.73 -19.58 10.33
C LEU A 128 15.29 -18.42 11.22
N ASN A 129 16.24 -17.71 11.80
CA ASN A 129 15.98 -16.46 12.52
C ASN A 129 16.04 -15.25 11.56
N ALA A 130 15.80 -14.04 12.09
CA ALA A 130 15.75 -12.80 11.30
C ALA A 130 17.07 -12.42 10.60
N ARG A 131 18.18 -13.08 10.96
CA ARG A 131 19.51 -12.91 10.34
C ARG A 131 19.83 -14.03 9.33
N ASN A 132 18.83 -14.85 8.97
CA ASN A 132 18.97 -16.07 8.17
C ASN A 132 19.88 -17.12 8.81
N THR A 133 20.01 -17.11 10.14
CA THR A 133 20.74 -18.15 10.88
C THR A 133 19.86 -19.37 11.10
N LEU A 134 20.39 -20.57 10.84
CA LEU A 134 19.72 -21.84 11.13
C LEU A 134 19.47 -22.03 12.62
N ILE A 135 18.19 -22.04 13.00
CA ILE A 135 17.72 -22.39 14.34
C ILE A 135 17.66 -23.92 14.47
N LYS A 136 17.01 -24.59 13.51
CA LYS A 136 16.81 -26.04 13.54
C LYS A 136 16.64 -26.60 12.12
N LYS A 137 17.15 -27.81 11.90
CA LYS A 137 16.85 -28.65 10.75
C LYS A 137 15.92 -29.78 11.19
N GLU A 138 14.83 -30.00 10.47
CA GLU A 138 13.84 -31.02 10.80
C GLU A 138 13.42 -31.83 9.58
N LEU A 139 13.35 -33.15 9.74
CA LEU A 139 12.82 -34.05 8.74
C LEU A 139 11.30 -34.10 8.88
N ILE A 140 10.59 -33.65 7.85
CA ILE A 140 9.12 -33.55 7.82
C ILE A 140 8.49 -34.85 7.34
N SER A 141 9.06 -35.50 6.33
CA SER A 141 8.50 -36.72 5.74
C SER A 141 9.56 -37.60 5.09
N ILE A 142 9.32 -38.92 5.07
CA ILE A 142 10.08 -39.94 4.34
C ILE A 142 9.07 -40.83 3.56
N GLY A 143 9.18 -40.97 2.23
CA GLY A 143 8.20 -41.78 1.49
C GLY A 143 8.50 -42.10 0.02
N LEU A 144 7.65 -42.95 -0.56
CA LEU A 144 7.38 -43.02 -2.00
C LEU A 144 6.08 -42.22 -2.20
N LEU A 145 6.09 -41.28 -3.13
CA LEU A 145 5.06 -40.28 -3.48
C LEU A 145 3.62 -40.80 -3.78
N ASN A 146 3.05 -41.65 -2.92
CA ASN A 146 1.69 -42.16 -2.97
C ASN A 146 1.00 -41.97 -1.61
N LYS A 147 0.22 -40.87 -1.52
CA LYS A 147 -0.83 -40.55 -0.51
C LYS A 147 -0.44 -39.88 0.82
N THR A 148 0.77 -39.36 1.01
CA THR A 148 1.03 -38.55 2.21
C THR A 148 0.83 -37.07 1.91
N LEU A 149 -0.34 -36.54 2.29
CA LEU A 149 -0.65 -35.12 2.35
C LEU A 149 0.38 -34.42 3.24
N ILE A 150 1.35 -33.72 2.65
CA ILE A 150 2.22 -32.81 3.41
C ILE A 150 1.34 -31.64 3.83
N HIS A 151 0.92 -31.65 5.10
CA HIS A 151 0.04 -30.62 5.62
C HIS A 151 0.89 -29.44 6.12
N PRO A 152 0.57 -28.19 5.75
CA PRO A 152 1.33 -27.01 6.19
C PRO A 152 1.51 -26.92 7.71
N ARG A 153 0.54 -27.38 8.50
CA ARG A 153 0.62 -27.46 9.97
C ARG A 153 1.89 -28.16 10.47
N GLU A 154 2.36 -29.21 9.78
CA GLU A 154 3.55 -29.98 10.20
C GLU A 154 4.85 -29.19 9.99
N ILE A 155 4.80 -28.18 9.13
CA ILE A 155 5.93 -27.28 8.82
C ILE A 155 5.84 -26.03 9.70
N PHE A 156 4.66 -25.42 9.82
CA PHE A 156 4.51 -24.14 10.51
C PHE A 156 4.32 -24.28 12.02
N TYR A 157 3.78 -25.38 12.55
CA TYR A 157 3.70 -25.58 14.00
C TYR A 157 5.09 -25.55 14.65
N PRO A 158 6.10 -26.31 14.17
CA PRO A 158 7.45 -26.16 14.70
C PRO A 158 8.05 -24.78 14.42
N ALA A 159 7.76 -24.16 13.27
CA ALA A 159 8.25 -22.82 12.95
C ALA A 159 7.82 -21.80 14.00
N THR A 160 6.54 -21.82 14.40
CA THR A 160 5.98 -20.96 15.45
C THR A 160 6.58 -21.27 16.82
N VAL A 161 6.69 -22.55 17.21
CA VAL A 161 7.30 -22.94 18.50
C VAL A 161 8.75 -22.46 18.61
N LEU A 162 9.48 -22.44 17.49
CA LEU A 162 10.87 -22.00 17.42
C LEU A 162 11.05 -20.48 17.25
N ASN A 163 9.96 -19.71 17.16
CA ASN A 163 9.97 -18.29 16.79
C ASN A 163 10.80 -18.04 15.51
N SER A 164 10.60 -18.90 14.51
CA SER A 164 11.30 -18.80 13.23
C SER A 164 10.83 -17.55 12.49
N ALA A 165 11.78 -16.77 12.00
CA ALA A 165 11.52 -15.64 11.13
C ALA A 165 11.14 -16.07 9.71
N SER A 166 11.66 -17.22 9.26
CA SER A 166 11.46 -17.74 7.92
C SER A 166 11.86 -19.21 7.85
N ILE A 167 11.52 -19.86 6.72
CA ILE A 167 11.86 -21.27 6.48
C ILE A 167 12.44 -21.50 5.07
N ILE A 168 13.24 -22.56 4.94
CA ILE A 168 13.66 -23.14 3.64
C ILE A 168 13.28 -24.61 3.62
N LEU A 169 12.65 -25.05 2.54
CA LEU A 169 12.30 -26.45 2.33
C LEU A 169 13.28 -27.11 1.38
N VAL A 170 13.61 -28.38 1.64
CA VAL A 170 14.51 -29.18 0.81
C VAL A 170 13.90 -30.55 0.56
N HIS A 171 13.80 -30.94 -0.70
CA HIS A 171 13.26 -32.23 -1.12
C HIS A 171 14.30 -33.00 -1.95
N ASN A 172 14.60 -34.27 -1.63
CA ASN A 172 15.52 -35.05 -2.46
C ASN A 172 14.77 -35.95 -3.46
N HIS A 173 15.26 -35.96 -4.71
CA HIS A 173 14.82 -36.86 -5.77
C HIS A 173 15.80 -38.04 -5.92
N PRO A 174 15.40 -39.27 -5.54
CA PRO A 174 16.22 -40.47 -5.74
C PRO A 174 16.44 -40.83 -7.21
N SER A 175 15.61 -40.29 -8.12
CA SER A 175 15.68 -40.49 -9.57
C SER A 175 16.92 -39.85 -10.22
N GLY A 176 17.60 -38.96 -9.52
CA GLY A 176 18.78 -38.25 -10.02
C GLY A 176 18.47 -36.98 -10.84
N ASN A 177 17.19 -36.66 -11.08
CA ASN A 177 16.78 -35.43 -11.78
C ASN A 177 16.26 -34.39 -10.76
N PRO A 178 16.86 -33.19 -10.66
CA PRO A 178 16.41 -32.16 -9.72
C PRO A 178 15.21 -31.34 -10.23
N LEU A 179 14.72 -31.57 -11.46
CA LEU A 179 13.57 -30.83 -11.98
C LEU A 179 12.29 -31.12 -11.17
N PRO A 180 11.47 -30.09 -10.87
CA PRO A 180 10.24 -30.26 -10.12
C PRO A 180 9.18 -31.06 -10.88
N SER A 181 8.42 -31.85 -10.15
CA SER A 181 7.17 -32.45 -10.64
C SER A 181 6.00 -31.47 -10.49
N GLU A 182 4.87 -31.74 -11.17
CA GLU A 182 3.63 -30.96 -10.96
C GLU A 182 3.20 -30.93 -9.49
N LYS A 183 3.43 -32.04 -8.77
CA LYS A 183 3.15 -32.12 -7.33
C LYS A 183 4.05 -31.21 -6.50
N ASP A 184 5.32 -31.06 -6.89
CA ASP A 184 6.24 -30.14 -6.21
C ASP A 184 5.78 -28.69 -6.36
N HIS A 185 5.26 -28.32 -7.55
CA HIS A 185 4.62 -27.03 -7.78
C HIS A 185 3.38 -26.82 -6.91
N GLU A 186 2.46 -27.79 -6.86
CA GLU A 186 1.26 -27.69 -6.02
C GLU A 186 1.58 -27.60 -4.52
N ILE A 187 2.57 -28.36 -4.07
CA ILE A 187 3.00 -28.38 -2.66
C ILE A 187 3.61 -27.04 -2.28
N ILE A 188 4.53 -26.52 -3.10
CA ILE A 188 5.19 -25.25 -2.76
C ILE A 188 4.21 -24.08 -2.78
N GLU A 189 3.26 -24.03 -3.71
CA GLU A 189 2.23 -22.99 -3.73
C GLU A 189 1.40 -22.99 -2.44
N LYS A 190 0.94 -24.17 -1.99
CA LYS A 190 0.18 -24.31 -0.74
C LYS A 190 0.99 -23.90 0.49
N ILE A 191 2.28 -24.22 0.52
CA ILE A 191 3.15 -23.91 1.67
C ILE A 191 3.53 -22.43 1.68
N VAL A 192 3.83 -21.83 0.54
CA VAL A 192 4.07 -20.38 0.43
C VAL A 192 2.85 -19.61 0.94
N HIS A 193 1.64 -19.98 0.48
CA HIS A 193 0.42 -19.33 0.93
C HIS A 193 0.16 -19.51 2.43
N ALA A 194 0.41 -20.70 2.97
CA ALA A 194 0.34 -20.91 4.42
C ALA A 194 1.39 -20.08 5.19
N GLY A 195 2.57 -19.87 4.62
CA GLY A 195 3.62 -19.01 5.20
C GLY A 195 3.22 -17.54 5.22
N GLU A 196 2.54 -17.07 4.17
CA GLU A 196 1.94 -15.72 4.12
C GLU A 196 0.95 -15.55 5.27
N ILE A 197 -0.01 -16.47 5.43
CA ILE A 197 -1.03 -16.45 6.49
C ILE A 197 -0.41 -16.49 7.89
N MET A 198 0.62 -17.35 8.07
CA MET A 198 1.27 -17.53 9.37
C MET A 198 2.27 -16.42 9.71
N GLY A 199 2.57 -15.51 8.77
CA GLY A 199 3.60 -14.48 8.93
C GLY A 199 5.03 -15.05 9.01
N ILE A 200 5.27 -16.24 8.45
CA ILE A 200 6.57 -16.92 8.41
C ILE A 200 6.89 -17.23 6.95
N PRO A 201 7.61 -16.34 6.23
CA PRO A 201 7.88 -16.50 4.81
C PRO A 201 8.72 -17.75 4.50
N VAL A 202 8.42 -18.38 3.35
CA VAL A 202 9.24 -19.44 2.75
C VAL A 202 10.26 -18.76 1.84
N ILE A 203 11.55 -18.81 2.19
CA ILE A 203 12.61 -18.15 1.41
C ILE A 203 12.89 -18.89 0.11
N ASP A 204 12.93 -20.22 0.18
CA ASP A 204 13.24 -21.06 -0.97
C ASP A 204 12.68 -22.48 -0.77
N PHE A 205 12.47 -23.16 -1.89
CA PHE A 205 12.25 -24.59 -1.96
C PHE A 205 13.26 -25.21 -2.91
N ILE A 206 14.08 -26.11 -2.38
CA ILE A 206 15.22 -26.65 -3.12
C ILE A 206 15.03 -28.14 -3.33
N ILE A 207 15.00 -28.55 -4.60
CA ILE A 207 15.01 -29.95 -4.98
C ILE A 207 16.46 -30.36 -5.21
N ILE A 208 16.90 -31.44 -4.55
CA ILE A 208 18.28 -31.94 -4.64
C ILE A 208 18.32 -33.34 -5.26
N SER A 209 19.34 -33.57 -6.08
CA SER A 209 19.69 -34.87 -6.66
C SER A 209 21.15 -35.21 -6.36
N GLU A 210 21.63 -36.40 -6.75
CA GLU A 210 22.99 -36.84 -6.43
C GLU A 210 24.08 -35.85 -6.91
N ASN A 211 23.88 -35.22 -8.07
CA ASN A 211 24.87 -34.31 -8.67
C ASN A 211 24.39 -32.87 -8.87
N ASP A 212 23.08 -32.61 -8.75
CA ASP A 212 22.53 -31.29 -9.11
C ASP A 212 21.35 -30.86 -8.21
N HIS A 213 20.84 -29.64 -8.38
CA HIS A 213 19.75 -29.05 -7.60
C HIS A 213 18.92 -28.07 -8.43
N TYR A 214 17.68 -27.83 -7.99
CA TYR A 214 16.79 -26.80 -8.52
C TYR A 214 16.27 -25.95 -7.36
N SER A 215 16.25 -24.63 -7.52
CA SER A 215 15.78 -23.66 -6.52
C SER A 215 14.57 -22.92 -7.06
N PHE A 216 13.54 -22.79 -6.22
CA PHE A 216 12.34 -22.02 -6.51
C PHE A 216 12.46 -20.54 -6.15
N TYR A 217 13.63 -20.08 -5.70
CA TYR A 217 13.86 -18.75 -5.16
C TYR A 217 13.32 -17.62 -6.08
N GLU A 218 13.61 -17.68 -7.39
CA GLU A 218 13.12 -16.67 -8.34
C GLU A 218 11.59 -16.73 -8.55
N ASN A 219 11.02 -17.94 -8.51
CA ASN A 219 9.57 -18.16 -8.64
C ASN A 219 8.82 -17.63 -7.41
N ILE A 220 9.40 -17.79 -6.22
CA ILE A 220 8.83 -17.37 -4.95
C ILE A 220 8.97 -15.85 -4.78
N ASN A 221 10.14 -15.27 -5.11
CA ASN A 221 10.46 -13.86 -4.90
C ASN A 221 10.20 -12.94 -6.11
N SER A 222 9.30 -13.32 -7.01
CA SER A 222 8.92 -12.50 -8.17
C SER A 222 8.21 -11.20 -7.74
N PRO A 223 8.36 -10.07 -8.46
CA PRO A 223 7.91 -8.72 -8.03
C PRO A 223 6.40 -8.54 -7.84
N LYS A 224 5.58 -9.57 -8.13
CA LYS A 224 4.15 -9.61 -7.80
C LYS A 224 3.85 -10.11 -6.38
N ARG A 225 4.84 -10.66 -5.66
CA ARG A 225 4.70 -11.28 -4.33
C ARG A 225 5.78 -10.81 -3.35
N ASN A 226 6.06 -9.50 -3.32
CA ASN A 226 7.06 -8.95 -2.39
C ASN A 226 6.56 -9.03 -0.94
N PHE A 227 7.05 -10.03 -0.21
CA PHE A 227 7.13 -10.00 1.24
C PHE A 227 8.41 -9.23 1.61
N ASP A 228 8.32 -7.90 1.69
CA ASP A 228 9.38 -7.11 2.31
C ASP A 228 9.35 -7.46 3.81
N TYR A 229 10.48 -7.96 4.34
CA TYR A 229 10.63 -8.20 5.76
C TYR A 229 10.44 -6.86 6.51
N VAL A 230 9.24 -6.64 7.09
CA VAL A 230 8.87 -5.39 7.74
C VAL A 230 9.56 -5.32 9.10
N ALA A 231 10.75 -4.72 9.14
CA ALA A 231 11.39 -4.31 10.39
C ALA A 231 10.67 -3.10 11.06
N ASP A 232 9.64 -2.53 10.41
CA ASP A 232 8.99 -1.27 10.79
C ASP A 232 7.62 -1.44 11.50
N GLY A 233 7.37 -2.57 12.16
CA GLY A 233 6.25 -2.68 13.11
C GLY A 233 4.83 -2.57 12.52
N ILE A 234 4.64 -2.90 11.24
CA ILE A 234 3.30 -3.02 10.65
C ILE A 234 2.92 -4.50 10.64
N GLN A 235 2.05 -4.88 11.57
CA GLN A 235 1.40 -6.20 11.57
C GLN A 235 0.11 -6.06 10.75
N LEU A 236 0.04 -6.69 9.57
CA LEU A 236 -1.24 -6.96 8.91
C LEU A 236 -2.04 -7.89 9.83
N SER A 237 -3.35 -7.66 9.94
CA SER A 237 -4.21 -8.52 10.74
C SER A 237 -4.37 -9.89 10.07
N LEU A 238 -4.59 -10.94 10.85
CA LEU A 238 -4.85 -12.29 10.34
C LEU A 238 -6.01 -12.31 9.31
N PHE A 239 -6.95 -11.36 9.39
CA PHE A 239 -8.07 -11.23 8.46
C PHE A 239 -7.65 -10.66 7.10
N ASP A 240 -6.61 -9.85 7.03
CA ASP A 240 -6.07 -9.31 5.77
C ASP A 240 -5.39 -10.42 4.92
N LEU A 241 -5.07 -11.56 5.54
CA LEU A 241 -4.43 -12.72 4.91
C LEU A 241 -5.42 -13.82 4.48
N PHE A 242 -6.68 -13.74 4.93
CA PHE A 242 -7.73 -14.72 4.64
C PHE A 242 -8.64 -14.34 3.46
N GLU A 243 -8.35 -13.25 2.74
CA GLU A 243 -9.01 -12.95 1.47
C GLU A 243 -8.49 -13.90 0.36
N ILE A 244 -8.88 -15.18 0.46
CA ILE A 244 -8.75 -16.15 -0.62
C ILE A 244 -9.96 -15.94 -1.54
N GLU A 245 -9.63 -15.60 -2.80
CA GLU A 245 -10.52 -15.30 -3.91
C GLU A 245 -11.44 -14.10 -3.66
N GLU A 246 -11.01 -12.93 -4.16
CA GLU A 246 -11.94 -11.84 -4.45
C GLU A 246 -13.11 -12.45 -5.25
N PRO A 247 -14.36 -12.41 -4.75
CA PRO A 247 -15.48 -12.85 -5.54
C PRO A 247 -15.47 -12.02 -6.82
N VAL A 248 -15.35 -12.70 -7.97
CA VAL A 248 -15.56 -12.06 -9.26
C VAL A 248 -17.02 -11.66 -9.30
N TYR A 249 -17.30 -10.45 -8.85
CA TYR A 249 -18.61 -9.86 -8.99
C TYR A 249 -18.88 -9.74 -10.48
N GLU A 250 -19.89 -10.44 -11.00
CA GLU A 250 -20.41 -10.10 -12.32
C GLU A 250 -20.88 -8.65 -12.26
N VAL A 251 -20.12 -7.78 -12.93
CA VAL A 251 -20.42 -6.37 -13.00
C VAL A 251 -21.34 -6.14 -14.19
N ASN A 252 -22.60 -5.84 -13.93
CA ASN A 252 -23.49 -5.31 -14.96
C ASN A 252 -23.18 -3.82 -15.15
N ILE A 253 -22.36 -3.49 -16.17
CA ILE A 253 -21.99 -2.11 -16.51
C ILE A 253 -22.97 -1.56 -17.54
N GLN A 254 -23.70 -0.51 -17.18
CA GLN A 254 -24.51 0.25 -18.12
C GLN A 254 -23.73 1.46 -18.65
N LYS A 255 -23.45 1.49 -19.96
CA LYS A 255 -22.81 2.64 -20.61
C LYS A 255 -23.83 3.65 -21.11
N ILE A 256 -23.76 4.89 -20.64
CA ILE A 256 -24.67 5.97 -21.06
C ILE A 256 -23.92 6.99 -21.93
N ASN A 257 -24.26 7.04 -23.22
CA ASN A 257 -23.71 8.01 -24.19
C ASN A 257 -24.74 9.11 -24.46
N LYS A 258 -24.85 10.08 -23.55
CA LYS A 258 -25.70 11.28 -23.73
C LYS A 258 -24.88 12.56 -23.57
N TYR A 259 -25.22 13.57 -24.38
CA TYR A 259 -24.62 14.90 -24.35
C TYR A 259 -25.57 15.84 -23.59
N TYR A 260 -25.06 16.52 -22.57
CA TYR A 260 -25.82 17.46 -21.75
C TYR A 260 -25.33 18.87 -22.05
N ASP A 261 -26.20 19.71 -22.60
CA ASP A 261 -25.90 21.14 -22.77
C ASP A 261 -26.13 21.87 -21.45
N HIS A 262 -25.10 22.60 -21.02
CA HIS A 262 -25.08 23.32 -19.76
C HIS A 262 -24.99 24.82 -20.05
N SER A 263 -25.99 25.38 -20.73
CA SER A 263 -26.05 26.79 -21.09
C SER A 263 -27.02 27.57 -20.18
N LEU A 264 -26.52 28.06 -19.05
CA LEU A 264 -27.19 29.12 -18.31
C LEU A 264 -26.55 30.47 -18.65
N LYS A 265 -27.35 31.42 -19.14
CA LYS A 265 -26.90 32.81 -19.35
C LYS A 265 -26.70 33.46 -17.98
N ALA A 266 -25.46 33.83 -17.66
CA ALA A 266 -25.17 34.57 -16.43
C ALA A 266 -25.89 35.93 -16.46
N LYS A 267 -26.64 36.25 -15.39
CA LYS A 267 -27.17 37.60 -15.18
C LYS A 267 -26.00 38.55 -14.91
N ASN A 268 -26.09 39.79 -15.40
CA ASN A 268 -25.06 40.79 -15.17
C ASN A 268 -24.80 40.98 -13.66
N ASN A 269 -23.52 41.07 -13.28
CA ASN A 269 -23.03 41.23 -11.90
C ASN A 269 -23.39 40.10 -10.91
N THR A 270 -23.69 38.91 -11.40
CA THR A 270 -23.92 37.73 -10.56
C THR A 270 -22.93 36.60 -10.84
N PHE A 271 -22.92 35.57 -9.99
CA PHE A 271 -22.18 34.35 -10.21
C PHE A 271 -22.97 33.11 -9.80
N GLN A 272 -22.65 31.98 -10.43
CA GLN A 272 -23.32 30.69 -10.26
C GLN A 272 -22.43 29.74 -9.45
N LEU A 273 -23.04 28.75 -8.79
CA LEU A 273 -22.36 27.81 -7.89
C LEU A 273 -21.19 27.10 -8.60
N HIS A 274 -21.43 26.64 -9.84
CA HIS A 274 -20.44 25.93 -10.65
C HIS A 274 -19.23 26.76 -11.10
N ASN A 275 -19.22 28.09 -10.90
CA ASN A 275 -18.09 28.94 -11.27
C ASN A 275 -16.87 28.80 -10.33
N LYS A 276 -17.01 28.12 -9.18
CA LYS A 276 -15.90 27.88 -8.24
C LYS A 276 -14.85 26.96 -8.86
N ARG A 277 -13.58 27.33 -8.77
CA ARG A 277 -12.47 26.48 -9.22
C ARG A 277 -12.20 25.45 -8.13
N TYR A 278 -12.72 24.24 -8.32
CA TYR A 278 -12.65 23.20 -7.30
C TYR A 278 -12.26 21.84 -7.90
N LEU A 279 -11.33 21.15 -7.24
CA LEU A 279 -10.91 19.80 -7.58
C LEU A 279 -12.09 18.86 -7.36
N GLY A 280 -12.33 17.97 -8.32
CA GLY A 280 -13.45 17.03 -8.24
C GLY A 280 -14.82 17.64 -8.53
N ASN A 281 -14.93 18.91 -8.98
CA ASN A 281 -16.21 19.53 -9.32
C ASN A 281 -17.00 18.69 -10.35
N LYS A 282 -18.18 18.22 -9.94
CA LYS A 282 -19.05 17.30 -10.70
C LYS A 282 -19.98 17.99 -11.71
N TYR A 283 -19.78 19.28 -12.00
CA TYR A 283 -20.64 20.02 -12.94
C TYR A 283 -20.83 19.33 -14.30
N LYS A 284 -19.74 18.77 -14.87
CA LYS A 284 -19.80 18.05 -16.18
C LYS A 284 -20.52 16.69 -16.11
N LEU A 285 -20.73 16.16 -14.91
CA LEU A 285 -21.37 14.87 -14.65
C LEU A 285 -22.81 15.01 -14.17
N LEU A 286 -23.32 16.23 -13.97
CA LEU A 286 -24.66 16.45 -13.44
C LEU A 286 -25.76 15.75 -14.23
N GLY A 287 -25.74 15.84 -15.57
CA GLY A 287 -26.73 15.16 -16.38
C GLY A 287 -26.65 13.63 -16.28
N PHE A 288 -25.45 13.08 -16.11
CA PHE A 288 -25.25 11.64 -15.92
C PHE A 288 -25.80 11.17 -14.57
N ILE A 289 -25.55 11.93 -13.50
CA ILE A 289 -26.10 11.63 -12.17
C ILE A 289 -27.63 11.79 -12.18
N GLU A 290 -28.14 12.85 -12.81
CA GLU A 290 -29.58 13.12 -12.93
C GLU A 290 -30.32 12.00 -13.65
N ASP A 291 -29.79 11.50 -14.77
CA ASP A 291 -30.38 10.37 -15.49
C ASP A 291 -30.53 9.13 -14.61
N ILE A 292 -29.50 8.78 -13.83
CA ILE A 292 -29.53 7.63 -12.92
C ILE A 292 -30.57 7.84 -11.81
N VAL A 293 -30.62 9.04 -11.23
CA VAL A 293 -31.60 9.37 -10.18
C VAL A 293 -33.02 9.31 -10.74
N LEU A 294 -33.27 9.86 -11.93
CA LEU A 294 -34.59 9.82 -12.57
C LEU A 294 -35.01 8.40 -12.97
N GLU A 295 -34.08 7.56 -13.40
CA GLU A 295 -34.37 6.17 -13.78
C GLU A 295 -34.63 5.28 -12.56
N LYS A 296 -33.80 5.41 -11.52
CA LYS A 296 -33.77 4.45 -10.40
C LYS A 296 -34.48 4.93 -9.14
N CYS A 297 -34.57 6.25 -8.93
CA CYS A 297 -35.05 6.85 -7.68
C CYS A 297 -36.39 7.56 -7.91
N ASN A 298 -37.48 6.82 -7.89
CA ASN A 298 -38.83 7.37 -8.10
C ASN A 298 -39.41 8.00 -6.82
N GLY A 299 -39.96 9.21 -6.94
CA GLY A 299 -40.74 9.84 -5.87
C GLY A 299 -39.94 10.29 -4.64
N ILE A 300 -38.68 10.67 -4.84
CA ILE A 300 -37.80 11.14 -3.76
C ILE A 300 -38.31 12.46 -3.17
N LYS A 301 -38.22 12.59 -1.85
CA LYS A 301 -38.55 13.79 -1.08
C LYS A 301 -37.31 14.43 -0.43
N SER A 302 -36.19 13.72 -0.46
CA SER A 302 -34.94 14.20 0.11
C SER A 302 -33.71 13.67 -0.63
N PHE A 303 -32.73 14.55 -0.83
CA PHE A 303 -31.46 14.24 -1.48
C PHE A 303 -30.32 14.73 -0.60
N CYS A 304 -29.43 13.82 -0.21
CA CYS A 304 -28.27 14.12 0.62
C CYS A 304 -26.99 14.08 -0.21
N ASP A 305 -26.27 15.21 -0.24
CA ASP A 305 -24.91 15.32 -0.75
C ASP A 305 -23.96 15.42 0.44
N ILE A 306 -23.42 14.27 0.88
CA ILE A 306 -22.68 14.15 2.16
C ILE A 306 -21.23 14.66 2.07
N PHE A 307 -20.69 14.74 0.85
CA PHE A 307 -19.38 15.31 0.51
C PHE A 307 -19.54 16.38 -0.57
N ALA A 308 -20.27 17.45 -0.22
CA ALA A 308 -20.79 18.38 -1.21
C ALA A 308 -19.71 19.14 -1.99
N GLY A 309 -18.57 19.48 -1.39
CA GLY A 309 -17.53 20.27 -2.04
C GLY A 309 -18.07 21.60 -2.57
N THR A 310 -18.29 21.69 -3.88
CA THR A 310 -18.94 22.86 -4.50
C THR A 310 -20.45 22.91 -4.28
N GLY A 311 -21.12 21.79 -4.02
CA GLY A 311 -22.57 21.67 -3.83
C GLY A 311 -23.38 21.58 -5.12
N VAL A 312 -22.72 21.46 -6.28
CA VAL A 312 -23.40 21.46 -7.59
C VAL A 312 -24.34 20.27 -7.78
N VAL A 313 -24.06 19.13 -7.14
CA VAL A 313 -24.92 17.94 -7.22
C VAL A 313 -26.19 18.18 -6.39
N GLY A 314 -26.05 18.57 -5.12
CA GLY A 314 -27.20 18.95 -4.30
C GLY A 314 -28.07 20.06 -4.92
N GLU A 315 -27.46 21.12 -5.48
CA GLU A 315 -28.17 22.20 -6.17
C GLU A 315 -28.99 21.69 -7.37
N ARG A 316 -28.47 20.72 -8.13
CA ARG A 316 -29.17 20.17 -9.30
C ARG A 316 -30.53 19.57 -8.96
N PHE A 317 -30.65 18.97 -7.78
CA PHE A 317 -31.89 18.35 -7.31
C PHE A 317 -32.72 19.26 -6.41
N ASN A 318 -32.27 20.50 -6.17
CA ASN A 318 -32.94 21.47 -5.30
C ASN A 318 -34.23 21.98 -5.94
N LYS A 319 -35.35 21.39 -5.53
CA LYS A 319 -36.71 21.69 -5.98
C LYS A 319 -37.61 21.89 -4.76
N PRO A 320 -38.69 22.68 -4.85
CA PRO A 320 -39.58 22.93 -3.72
C PRO A 320 -40.09 21.67 -3.01
N GLU A 321 -40.24 20.56 -3.74
CA GLU A 321 -40.70 19.27 -3.23
C GLU A 321 -39.60 18.31 -2.73
N ILE A 322 -38.31 18.69 -2.88
CA ILE A 322 -37.15 17.87 -2.50
C ILE A 322 -36.30 18.61 -1.47
N LYS A 323 -36.24 18.09 -0.25
CA LYS A 323 -35.35 18.58 0.80
C LYS A 323 -33.88 18.25 0.47
N ILE A 324 -33.03 19.25 0.34
CA ILE A 324 -31.58 19.04 0.18
C ILE A 324 -30.89 18.99 1.54
N ILE A 325 -30.13 17.93 1.77
CA ILE A 325 -29.19 17.80 2.89
C ILE A 325 -27.78 17.92 2.32
N SER A 326 -27.06 18.98 2.64
CA SER A 326 -25.71 19.19 2.11
C SER A 326 -24.69 19.29 3.23
N ASN A 327 -23.58 18.57 3.10
CA ASN A 327 -22.51 18.56 4.11
C ASN A 327 -21.15 18.71 3.46
N ASP A 328 -20.29 19.53 4.06
CA ASP A 328 -18.87 19.51 3.77
C ASP A 328 -18.06 19.83 5.02
N PHE A 329 -16.95 19.14 5.16
CA PHE A 329 -16.09 19.28 6.33
C PHE A 329 -15.30 20.61 6.33
N LEU A 330 -14.98 21.15 5.15
CA LEU A 330 -14.25 22.42 5.01
C LEU A 330 -15.19 23.61 5.19
N PHE A 331 -14.83 24.54 6.06
CA PHE A 331 -15.61 25.73 6.35
C PHE A 331 -15.80 26.60 5.10
N SER A 332 -14.77 26.71 4.27
CA SER A 332 -14.83 27.45 3.00
C SER A 332 -15.83 26.88 2.00
N ASN A 333 -16.17 25.59 2.09
CA ASN A 333 -17.27 25.00 1.32
C ASN A 333 -18.60 25.22 2.03
N TYR A 334 -18.68 24.91 3.32
CA TYR A 334 -19.87 25.10 4.15
C TYR A 334 -20.47 26.52 4.01
N VAL A 335 -19.63 27.56 4.05
CA VAL A 335 -20.06 28.95 3.89
C VAL A 335 -20.71 29.17 2.51
N CYS A 336 -20.14 28.60 1.44
CA CYS A 336 -20.75 28.66 0.11
C CYS A 336 -22.05 27.85 0.03
N LEU A 337 -22.12 26.69 0.67
CA LEU A 337 -23.35 25.89 0.73
C LEU A 337 -24.46 26.65 1.45
N LYS A 338 -24.16 27.33 2.56
CA LYS A 338 -25.12 28.22 3.24
C LYS A 338 -25.58 29.37 2.33
N ALA A 339 -24.68 29.95 1.55
CA ALA A 339 -25.04 31.04 0.64
C ALA A 339 -25.97 30.59 -0.51
N PHE A 340 -25.79 29.39 -1.05
CA PHE A 340 -26.57 28.92 -2.21
C PHE A 340 -27.78 28.04 -1.85
N LEU A 341 -27.68 27.21 -0.82
CA LEU A 341 -28.71 26.24 -0.44
C LEU A 341 -29.41 26.60 0.88
N GLY A 342 -28.89 27.58 1.63
CA GLY A 342 -29.51 28.08 2.85
C GLY A 342 -30.67 29.05 2.58
N ARG A 343 -31.28 29.57 3.65
CA ARG A 343 -32.36 30.55 3.55
C ARG A 343 -31.78 31.97 3.56
N ASN A 344 -32.25 32.82 2.65
CA ASN A 344 -32.12 34.28 2.80
C ASN A 344 -33.29 34.98 2.11
N LEU A 345 -33.74 36.09 2.71
CA LEU A 345 -34.93 36.84 2.34
C LEU A 345 -34.62 38.26 1.83
N ASN A 346 -33.36 38.76 1.91
CA ASN A 346 -33.06 40.15 1.53
C ASN A 346 -31.84 40.31 0.58
N ILE A 347 -32.05 40.00 -0.70
CA ILE A 347 -31.05 40.20 -1.78
C ILE A 347 -30.61 41.67 -1.91
N LYS A 348 -31.50 42.63 -1.60
CA LYS A 348 -31.19 44.06 -1.70
C LYS A 348 -30.11 44.47 -0.69
N SER A 349 -30.27 44.09 0.58
CA SER A 349 -29.25 44.30 1.64
C SER A 349 -27.87 43.77 1.23
N ILE A 350 -27.82 42.54 0.69
CA ILE A 350 -26.59 41.92 0.20
C ILE A 350 -25.95 42.72 -0.94
N THR A 351 -26.76 43.18 -1.90
CA THR A 351 -26.29 43.95 -3.05
C THR A 351 -25.68 45.28 -2.61
N ASP A 352 -26.32 45.99 -1.67
CA ASP A 352 -25.84 47.24 -1.11
C ASP A 352 -24.51 47.04 -0.35
N LYS A 353 -24.41 45.98 0.47
CA LYS A 353 -23.19 45.61 1.19
C LYS A 353 -22.05 45.25 0.23
N ILE A 354 -22.31 44.48 -0.83
CA ILE A 354 -21.31 44.18 -1.88
C ILE A 354 -20.85 45.46 -2.59
N SER A 355 -21.72 46.43 -2.82
CA SER A 355 -21.35 47.74 -3.38
C SER A 355 -20.39 48.49 -2.45
N ILE A 356 -20.66 48.50 -1.14
CA ILE A 356 -19.77 49.09 -0.13
C ILE A 356 -18.38 48.41 -0.16
N LEU A 357 -18.34 47.08 -0.11
CA LEU A 357 -17.10 46.30 -0.12
C LEU A 357 -16.28 46.51 -1.41
N ASN A 358 -16.94 46.61 -2.57
CA ASN A 358 -16.25 46.86 -3.84
C ASN A 358 -15.60 48.26 -3.90
N ASN A 359 -16.22 49.25 -3.26
CA ASN A 359 -15.76 50.64 -3.21
C ASN A 359 -14.78 50.93 -2.07
N LEU A 360 -14.49 49.94 -1.22
CA LEU A 360 -13.58 50.07 -0.10
C LEU A 360 -12.17 50.42 -0.60
N LYS A 361 -11.63 51.54 -0.10
CA LYS A 361 -10.27 52.00 -0.40
C LYS A 361 -9.41 51.89 0.84
N THR A 362 -8.31 51.16 0.72
CA THR A 362 -7.31 51.04 1.79
C THR A 362 -5.94 50.80 1.19
N ASN A 363 -4.93 51.35 1.84
CA ASN A 363 -3.51 51.10 1.55
C ASN A 363 -2.79 50.55 2.79
N GLN A 364 -3.55 50.12 3.81
CA GLN A 364 -2.98 49.57 5.03
C GLN A 364 -2.68 48.09 4.86
N ASP A 365 -1.46 47.70 5.24
CA ASP A 365 -1.09 46.30 5.29
C ASP A 365 -1.92 45.51 6.29
N ASN A 366 -2.10 44.23 5.99
CA ASN A 366 -2.85 43.30 6.81
C ASN A 366 -2.31 41.88 6.63
N TYR A 367 -2.84 40.95 7.40
CA TYR A 367 -2.43 39.55 7.37
C TYR A 367 -2.38 38.95 5.94
N PHE A 368 -3.31 39.33 5.06
CA PHE A 368 -3.34 38.80 3.70
C PHE A 368 -2.26 39.42 2.80
N SER A 369 -2.01 40.74 2.90
CA SER A 369 -0.94 41.41 2.15
C SER A 369 0.44 40.95 2.60
N GLU A 370 0.66 40.79 3.91
CA GLU A 370 1.92 40.35 4.50
C GLU A 370 2.31 38.92 4.09
N HIS A 371 1.34 38.02 3.93
CA HIS A 371 1.62 36.60 3.71
C HIS A 371 1.38 36.09 2.29
N PHE A 372 0.42 36.68 1.56
CA PHE A 372 0.01 36.20 0.22
C PHE A 372 0.16 37.27 -0.87
N GLY A 373 0.54 38.49 -0.51
CA GLY A 373 0.94 39.53 -1.47
C GLY A 373 2.18 39.11 -2.26
N ASN A 374 2.24 39.52 -3.53
CA ASN A 374 3.31 39.20 -4.48
C ASN A 374 3.59 37.69 -4.65
N SER A 375 2.62 36.84 -4.33
CA SER A 375 2.70 35.39 -4.49
C SER A 375 1.40 34.84 -5.07
N TYR A 376 0.40 34.58 -4.23
CA TYR A 376 -0.93 34.17 -4.68
C TYR A 376 -1.71 35.33 -5.32
N PHE A 377 -1.42 36.57 -4.93
CA PHE A 377 -2.11 37.77 -5.41
C PHE A 377 -1.12 38.91 -5.67
N SER A 378 -1.53 39.90 -6.46
CA SER A 378 -0.87 41.21 -6.44
C SER A 378 -0.96 41.82 -5.04
N LEU A 379 0.00 42.66 -4.67
CA LEU A 379 -0.02 43.34 -3.37
C LEU A 379 -1.32 44.13 -3.16
N GLU A 380 -1.79 44.85 -4.19
CA GLU A 380 -3.04 45.61 -4.16
C GLU A 380 -4.25 44.72 -3.88
N ASN A 381 -4.38 43.59 -4.59
CA ASN A 381 -5.48 42.66 -4.35
C ASN A 381 -5.39 42.04 -2.95
N ALA A 382 -4.20 41.70 -2.48
CA ALA A 382 -4.02 41.14 -1.14
C ALA A 382 -4.43 42.12 -0.03
N ILE A 383 -4.04 43.40 -0.15
CA ILE A 383 -4.50 44.47 0.75
C ILE A 383 -6.02 44.56 0.75
N LYS A 384 -6.63 44.60 -0.44
CA LYS A 384 -8.08 44.72 -0.60
C LYS A 384 -8.84 43.51 -0.05
N ILE A 385 -8.35 42.28 -0.27
CA ILE A 385 -8.96 41.05 0.27
C ILE A 385 -9.02 41.11 1.79
N GLY A 386 -7.90 41.46 2.45
CA GLY A 386 -7.85 41.54 3.90
C GLY A 386 -8.80 42.59 4.46
N ALA A 387 -8.83 43.79 3.87
CA ALA A 387 -9.71 44.84 4.32
C ALA A 387 -11.20 44.55 4.10
N ILE A 388 -11.56 43.93 2.96
CA ILE A 388 -12.94 43.47 2.73
C ILE A 388 -13.33 42.44 3.78
N ARG A 389 -12.44 41.51 4.12
CA ARG A 389 -12.78 40.46 5.08
C ARG A 389 -12.92 40.97 6.50
N GLU A 390 -12.14 41.98 6.91
CA GLU A 390 -12.38 42.74 8.16
C GLU A 390 -13.72 43.49 8.12
N GLU A 391 -14.03 44.13 6.99
CA GLU A 391 -15.26 44.91 6.84
C GLU A 391 -16.51 44.02 6.90
N ILE A 392 -16.45 42.80 6.36
CA ILE A 392 -17.54 41.81 6.48
C ILE A 392 -17.90 41.54 7.95
N GLU A 393 -16.93 41.46 8.86
CA GLU A 393 -17.22 41.28 10.30
C GLU A 393 -17.94 42.50 10.92
N ARG A 394 -17.79 43.69 10.31
CA ARG A 394 -18.43 44.92 10.81
C ARG A 394 -19.82 45.15 10.24
N ILE A 395 -20.04 44.83 8.96
CA ILE A 395 -21.27 45.18 8.25
C ILE A 395 -22.30 44.05 8.17
N ALA A 396 -21.90 42.80 8.38
CA ALA A 396 -22.85 41.69 8.37
C ALA A 396 -23.70 41.70 9.66
N GLU A 397 -25.03 41.73 9.51
CA GLU A 397 -25.95 41.79 10.66
C GLU A 397 -26.37 40.40 11.13
N THR A 398 -26.31 39.41 10.24
CA THR A 398 -26.68 38.02 10.50
C THR A 398 -25.60 37.08 9.98
N GLU A 399 -25.58 35.85 10.52
CA GLU A 399 -24.67 34.81 10.05
C GLU A 399 -24.97 34.42 8.59
N GLU A 400 -26.23 34.44 8.16
CA GLU A 400 -26.61 34.20 6.77
C GLU A 400 -26.03 35.25 5.82
N GLU A 401 -26.15 36.54 6.17
CA GLU A 401 -25.53 37.61 5.39
C GLU A 401 -24.01 37.49 5.36
N LYS A 402 -23.39 37.22 6.51
CA LYS A 402 -21.94 37.00 6.63
C LYS A 402 -21.48 35.87 5.70
N ASN A 403 -22.19 34.75 5.70
CA ASN A 403 -21.87 33.60 4.84
C ASN A 403 -21.93 33.98 3.36
N ILE A 404 -22.92 34.76 2.93
CA ILE A 404 -23.06 35.19 1.54
C ILE A 404 -21.94 36.17 1.13
N LEU A 405 -21.59 37.12 2.00
CA LEU A 405 -20.51 38.07 1.71
C LEU A 405 -19.15 37.37 1.65
N ILE A 406 -18.88 36.42 2.55
CA ILE A 406 -17.67 35.58 2.52
C ILE A 406 -17.67 34.71 1.26
N CYS A 407 -18.80 34.11 0.88
CA CYS A 407 -18.93 33.34 -0.35
C CYS A 407 -18.59 34.20 -1.58
N SER A 408 -19.16 35.40 -1.68
CA SER A 408 -18.82 36.35 -2.75
C SER A 408 -17.32 36.66 -2.77
N LEU A 409 -16.70 36.87 -1.62
CA LEU A 409 -15.26 37.12 -1.53
C LEU A 409 -14.45 35.92 -2.03
N ILE A 410 -14.79 34.70 -1.61
CA ILE A 410 -14.12 33.45 -2.06
C ILE A 410 -14.15 33.34 -3.58
N TYR A 411 -15.31 33.54 -4.22
CA TYR A 411 -15.43 33.47 -5.68
C TYR A 411 -14.66 34.57 -6.41
N SER A 412 -14.52 35.73 -5.78
CA SER A 412 -13.74 36.85 -6.32
C SER A 412 -12.23 36.57 -6.21
N VAL A 413 -11.82 35.99 -5.10
CA VAL A 413 -10.45 35.58 -4.82
C VAL A 413 -9.98 34.50 -5.79
N ASP A 414 -10.82 33.51 -6.10
CA ASP A 414 -10.55 32.47 -7.10
C ASP A 414 -10.23 33.03 -8.50
N LYS A 415 -10.86 34.15 -8.87
CA LYS A 415 -10.63 34.81 -10.17
C LYS A 415 -9.29 35.51 -10.21
N VAL A 416 -8.91 36.20 -9.13
CA VAL A 416 -7.67 37.01 -9.10
C VAL A 416 -6.44 36.23 -8.62
N ALA A 417 -6.61 34.97 -8.20
CA ALA A 417 -5.52 34.13 -7.70
C ALA A 417 -4.56 33.68 -8.80
N ASN A 418 -3.27 33.81 -8.56
CA ASN A 418 -2.19 33.37 -9.44
C ASN A 418 -1.90 31.86 -9.28
N THR A 419 -2.90 31.02 -9.55
CA THR A 419 -2.83 29.57 -9.38
C THR A 419 -3.34 28.80 -10.59
N VAL A 420 -2.99 27.51 -10.65
CA VAL A 420 -3.48 26.58 -11.69
C VAL A 420 -4.88 26.00 -11.37
N GLY A 421 -5.57 26.49 -10.34
CA GLY A 421 -6.94 26.08 -10.00
C GLY A 421 -7.11 25.53 -8.59
N HIS A 422 -6.03 25.52 -7.83
CA HIS A 422 -5.98 25.20 -6.41
C HIS A 422 -4.84 25.96 -5.75
N TYR A 423 -4.84 26.05 -4.43
CA TYR A 423 -3.89 26.83 -3.63
C TYR A 423 -2.68 26.04 -3.13
N ASP A 424 -2.51 24.78 -3.54
CA ASP A 424 -1.32 23.97 -3.18
C ASP A 424 0.01 24.61 -3.61
N ALA A 425 -0.01 25.43 -4.67
CA ALA A 425 1.10 26.25 -5.14
C ALA A 425 0.60 27.48 -5.93
N PHE A 426 1.45 28.49 -6.07
CA PHE A 426 1.25 29.65 -6.94
C PHE A 426 2.28 29.66 -8.07
N ARG A 427 1.97 30.37 -9.17
CA ARG A 427 2.87 30.51 -10.32
C ARG A 427 3.97 31.54 -10.00
N LYS A 428 5.17 31.36 -10.57
CA LYS A 428 6.30 32.28 -10.35
C LYS A 428 6.01 33.66 -10.95
N ASP A 429 5.50 33.69 -12.17
CA ASP A 429 5.16 34.91 -12.87
C ASP A 429 3.73 35.33 -12.52
N LEU A 430 3.56 36.61 -12.18
CA LEU A 430 2.27 37.19 -11.80
C LEU A 430 1.60 37.80 -13.02
N ASP A 431 1.01 36.94 -13.86
CA ASP A 431 0.44 37.36 -15.15
C ASP A 431 -0.97 37.98 -15.02
N MET A 432 -1.66 37.75 -13.91
CA MET A 432 -3.04 38.20 -13.70
C MET A 432 -3.09 39.44 -12.81
N LEU A 433 -3.37 40.58 -13.43
CA LEU A 433 -3.50 41.89 -12.77
C LEU A 433 -4.95 42.40 -12.71
N GLN A 434 -5.94 41.54 -12.93
CA GLN A 434 -7.33 41.96 -12.84
C GLN A 434 -7.70 42.38 -11.40
N PRO A 435 -8.43 43.49 -11.23
CA PRO A 435 -8.81 43.98 -9.91
C PRO A 435 -9.87 43.07 -9.27
N LEU A 436 -9.78 42.90 -7.96
CA LEU A 436 -10.79 42.17 -7.18
C LEU A 436 -12.15 42.87 -7.25
N LYS A 437 -13.17 42.11 -7.69
CA LYS A 437 -14.57 42.54 -7.76
C LYS A 437 -15.51 41.46 -7.23
N LEU A 438 -16.25 41.82 -6.18
CA LEU A 438 -17.32 41.02 -5.57
C LEU A 438 -18.60 41.08 -6.41
N LEU A 439 -19.30 39.95 -6.47
CA LEU A 439 -20.51 39.74 -7.26
C LEU A 439 -21.58 39.09 -6.35
N VAL A 440 -22.85 39.19 -6.72
CA VAL A 440 -23.94 38.58 -5.92
C VAL A 440 -24.17 37.13 -6.37
N PRO A 441 -24.38 36.16 -5.46
CA PRO A 441 -24.83 34.82 -5.85
C PRO A 441 -26.16 34.87 -6.60
N ASP A 442 -26.28 34.21 -7.75
CA ASP A 442 -27.55 34.08 -8.49
C ASP A 442 -28.32 32.88 -7.94
N VAL A 443 -29.17 33.12 -6.94
CA VAL A 443 -29.90 32.08 -6.20
C VAL A 443 -31.39 32.39 -6.17
N ASP A 444 -32.19 31.37 -6.45
CA ASP A 444 -33.63 31.38 -6.20
C ASP A 444 -33.92 30.72 -4.84
N TYR A 445 -33.91 31.53 -3.78
CA TYR A 445 -34.09 31.06 -2.40
C TYR A 445 -35.46 30.45 -2.12
N SER A 446 -36.45 30.64 -3.01
CA SER A 446 -37.77 30.01 -2.84
C SER A 446 -37.72 28.48 -2.88
N LYS A 447 -36.67 27.92 -3.50
CA LYS A 447 -36.44 26.48 -3.58
C LYS A 447 -35.75 25.91 -2.35
N ASN A 448 -35.18 26.76 -1.49
CA ASN A 448 -34.34 26.34 -0.37
C ASN A 448 -35.14 26.02 0.90
N GLU A 449 -36.46 25.91 0.78
CA GLU A 449 -37.32 25.68 1.93
C GLU A 449 -37.12 24.27 2.48
N GLY A 450 -36.61 24.20 3.72
CA GLY A 450 -36.42 22.93 4.43
C GLY A 450 -35.03 22.32 4.23
N ASN A 451 -34.18 22.91 3.39
CA ASN A 451 -32.80 22.47 3.21
C ASN A 451 -32.01 22.53 4.51
N GLU A 452 -31.17 21.52 4.70
CA GLU A 452 -30.30 21.37 5.86
C GLU A 452 -28.84 21.38 5.39
N ILE A 453 -28.02 22.23 6.00
CA ILE A 453 -26.63 22.42 5.62
C ILE A 453 -25.76 22.25 6.86
N TYR A 454 -24.83 21.30 6.80
CA TYR A 454 -23.97 20.88 7.89
C TYR A 454 -22.49 21.10 7.59
N LYS A 455 -21.70 21.29 8.65
CA LYS A 455 -20.24 21.25 8.65
C LYS A 455 -19.79 20.19 9.64
N GLU A 456 -19.86 18.94 9.25
CA GLU A 456 -19.53 17.81 10.12
C GLU A 456 -18.78 16.73 9.34
N ASP A 457 -18.06 15.87 10.08
CA ASP A 457 -17.50 14.66 9.51
C ASP A 457 -18.64 13.79 8.97
N ALA A 458 -18.54 13.34 7.72
CA ALA A 458 -19.58 12.58 7.05
C ALA A 458 -19.98 11.31 7.82
N ASN A 459 -19.02 10.59 8.41
CA ASN A 459 -19.25 9.38 9.20
C ASN A 459 -19.95 9.65 10.53
N ILE A 460 -19.84 10.87 11.06
CA ILE A 460 -20.58 11.30 12.26
C ILE A 460 -21.99 11.75 11.87
N LEU A 461 -22.10 12.56 10.82
CA LEU A 461 -23.38 13.12 10.39
C LEU A 461 -24.36 12.04 9.90
N ILE A 462 -23.87 11.05 9.15
CA ILE A 462 -24.72 10.01 8.55
C ILE A 462 -25.59 9.28 9.58
N ARG A 463 -25.12 9.18 10.82
CA ARG A 463 -25.80 8.53 11.95
C ARG A 463 -27.01 9.32 12.48
N LYS A 464 -27.10 10.61 12.13
CA LYS A 464 -28.07 11.57 12.67
C LYS A 464 -29.15 11.94 11.65
N ILE A 465 -28.94 11.61 10.38
CA ILE A 465 -29.81 12.01 9.28
C ILE A 465 -30.45 10.79 8.60
N ALA A 466 -31.54 11.06 7.89
CA ALA A 466 -32.17 10.10 6.98
C ALA A 466 -32.50 10.84 5.69
N CYS A 467 -32.38 10.15 4.56
CA CYS A 467 -32.70 10.70 3.24
C CYS A 467 -33.19 9.62 2.28
N ASP A 468 -33.84 9.99 1.18
CA ASP A 468 -34.22 9.01 0.16
C ASP A 468 -33.00 8.62 -0.70
N VAL A 469 -32.24 9.63 -1.14
CA VAL A 469 -31.02 9.43 -1.95
C VAL A 469 -29.81 9.98 -1.22
N LEU A 470 -28.79 9.15 -1.04
CA LEU A 470 -27.48 9.51 -0.51
C LEU A 470 -26.45 9.51 -1.64
N TYR A 471 -25.95 10.68 -2.00
CA TYR A 471 -24.85 10.86 -2.94
C TYR A 471 -23.52 11.02 -2.19
N ILE A 472 -22.51 10.27 -2.63
CA ILE A 472 -21.23 10.12 -1.95
C ILE A 472 -20.10 10.31 -2.97
N ASP A 473 -19.28 11.35 -2.77
CA ASP A 473 -18.12 11.70 -3.62
C ASP A 473 -16.94 12.18 -2.77
N PRO A 474 -16.29 11.28 -2.00
CA PRO A 474 -15.25 11.64 -1.06
C PRO A 474 -13.93 11.92 -1.78
N PRO A 475 -12.96 12.58 -1.13
CA PRO A 475 -11.60 12.62 -1.62
C PRO A 475 -10.94 11.24 -1.42
N TYR A 476 -11.07 10.34 -2.40
CA TYR A 476 -10.63 8.93 -2.33
C TYR A 476 -9.18 8.68 -2.80
N ASN A 477 -8.37 9.71 -3.02
CA ASN A 477 -6.94 9.57 -3.32
C ASN A 477 -6.10 10.22 -2.21
N SER A 478 -4.77 10.15 -2.29
CA SER A 478 -3.94 10.71 -1.21
C SER A 478 -3.95 12.24 -1.12
N ARG A 479 -4.65 12.95 -2.02
CA ARG A 479 -4.70 14.41 -2.05
C ARG A 479 -5.75 14.91 -1.06
N GLN A 480 -5.25 15.46 0.04
CA GLN A 480 -6.09 16.13 1.02
C GLN A 480 -6.61 17.45 0.42
N TYR A 481 -7.93 17.63 0.36
CA TYR A 481 -8.51 18.88 -0.16
C TYR A 481 -8.19 20.07 0.73
N SER A 482 -8.02 19.84 2.03
CA SER A 482 -7.53 20.89 2.92
C SER A 482 -6.13 21.38 2.49
N ASP A 483 -5.29 20.58 1.81
CA ASP A 483 -3.96 21.00 1.33
C ASP A 483 -4.12 21.95 0.15
N ALA A 484 -5.05 21.61 -0.74
CA ALA A 484 -5.34 22.38 -1.93
C ALA A 484 -6.12 23.67 -1.65
N TYR A 485 -6.85 23.75 -0.53
CA TYR A 485 -7.75 24.88 -0.22
C TYR A 485 -7.44 25.58 1.10
N HIS A 486 -6.26 25.37 1.67
CA HIS A 486 -5.86 25.94 2.96
C HIS A 486 -6.03 27.47 3.05
N LEU A 487 -5.75 28.18 1.95
CA LEU A 487 -5.88 29.64 1.90
C LEU A 487 -7.34 30.08 1.95
N LEU A 488 -8.22 29.43 1.19
CA LEU A 488 -9.66 29.70 1.23
C LEU A 488 -10.27 29.34 2.57
N GLU A 489 -9.80 28.26 3.20
CA GLU A 489 -10.22 27.85 4.53
C GLU A 489 -9.91 28.93 5.58
N ASN A 490 -8.67 29.45 5.57
CA ASN A 490 -8.31 30.56 6.44
C ASN A 490 -9.04 31.87 6.07
N LEU A 491 -9.32 32.12 4.79
CA LEU A 491 -10.11 33.29 4.38
C LEU A 491 -11.53 33.23 4.95
N ALA A 492 -12.14 32.04 4.97
CA ALA A 492 -13.46 31.83 5.54
C ALA A 492 -13.43 31.95 7.08
N GLU A 493 -12.56 31.19 7.75
CA GLU A 493 -12.49 31.14 9.23
C GLU A 493 -11.89 32.40 9.87
N TRP A 494 -11.02 33.09 9.13
CA TRP A 494 -10.34 34.33 9.53
C TRP A 494 -9.49 34.26 10.80
N LYS A 495 -8.87 33.09 11.07
CA LYS A 495 -8.06 32.84 12.28
C LYS A 495 -6.64 33.43 12.25
N LYS A 496 -6.13 33.83 11.08
CA LYS A 496 -4.81 34.46 10.90
C LYS A 496 -3.62 33.68 11.52
N PRO A 497 -3.48 32.37 11.26
CA PRO A 497 -2.43 31.56 11.86
C PRO A 497 -1.04 31.85 11.26
N LYS A 498 0.04 31.36 11.85
CA LYS A 498 1.37 31.46 11.24
C LYS A 498 1.45 30.57 9.98
N VAL A 499 2.06 31.09 8.92
CA VAL A 499 2.30 30.37 7.65
C VAL A 499 3.70 29.75 7.60
N LYS A 500 3.86 28.61 6.92
CA LYS A 500 5.15 27.90 6.77
C LYS A 500 5.42 27.51 5.31
N GLY A 501 6.71 27.46 4.96
CA GLY A 501 7.18 27.02 3.65
C GLY A 501 6.90 27.99 2.50
N ILE A 502 7.29 27.61 1.29
CA ILE A 502 7.15 28.44 0.08
C ILE A 502 5.66 28.65 -0.25
N ALA A 503 4.86 27.58 -0.19
CA ALA A 503 3.42 27.61 -0.43
C ALA A 503 2.60 28.24 0.73
N LYS A 504 3.25 28.84 1.74
CA LYS A 504 2.58 29.55 2.85
C LYS A 504 1.47 28.74 3.54
N LYS A 505 1.71 27.46 3.77
CA LYS A 505 0.71 26.54 4.36
C LYS A 505 0.53 26.80 5.86
N MET A 506 -0.69 26.64 6.34
CA MET A 506 -1.05 26.70 7.78
C MET A 506 -1.12 25.29 8.38
N ASP A 507 -1.23 25.20 9.71
CA ASP A 507 -1.59 23.93 10.35
C ASP A 507 -3.02 23.52 10.00
N ARG A 508 -3.18 22.25 9.64
CA ARG A 508 -4.42 21.65 9.15
C ARG A 508 -4.64 20.23 9.65
N SER A 509 -3.86 19.82 10.64
CA SER A 509 -3.95 18.49 11.26
C SER A 509 -5.40 18.13 11.63
N HIS A 510 -6.16 19.12 12.12
CA HIS A 510 -7.56 19.01 12.51
C HIS A 510 -8.57 18.88 11.36
N ILE A 511 -8.16 19.06 10.10
CA ILE A 511 -9.04 19.03 8.92
C ILE A 511 -8.57 18.10 7.80
N LYS A 512 -7.93 16.99 8.18
CA LYS A 512 -7.57 15.92 7.25
C LYS A 512 -8.69 14.88 7.17
N SER A 513 -9.05 14.50 5.95
CA SER A 513 -10.02 13.43 5.70
C SER A 513 -9.37 12.06 5.85
N SER A 514 -10.06 11.14 6.52
CA SER A 514 -9.72 9.71 6.61
C SER A 514 -9.76 9.02 5.24
N TYR A 515 -10.59 9.50 4.31
CA TYR A 515 -10.72 8.96 2.95
C TYR A 515 -9.46 9.14 2.09
N CYS A 516 -8.54 10.02 2.49
CA CYS A 516 -7.24 10.17 1.81
C CYS A 516 -6.11 9.37 2.47
N LEU A 517 -6.37 8.75 3.63
CA LEU A 517 -5.41 7.98 4.41
C LEU A 517 -5.51 6.48 4.06
N LYS A 518 -4.69 5.65 4.72
CA LYS A 518 -4.69 4.20 4.48
C LYS A 518 -5.99 3.52 4.95
N ASN A 519 -6.75 4.14 5.84
CA ASN A 519 -7.99 3.60 6.40
C ASN A 519 -9.26 4.05 5.64
N ALA A 520 -9.12 4.45 4.37
CA ALA A 520 -10.24 4.96 3.56
C ALA A 520 -11.33 3.91 3.37
N THR A 521 -10.96 2.64 3.14
CA THR A 521 -11.91 1.53 3.00
C THR A 521 -12.75 1.35 4.26
N GLN A 522 -12.13 1.36 5.45
CA GLN A 522 -12.86 1.24 6.72
C GLN A 522 -13.77 2.45 6.97
N ALA A 523 -13.33 3.66 6.61
CA ALA A 523 -14.16 4.86 6.71
C ALA A 523 -15.39 4.76 5.79
N PHE A 524 -15.20 4.29 4.55
CA PHE A 524 -16.30 4.08 3.62
C PHE A 524 -17.28 3.00 4.10
N GLU A 525 -16.77 1.87 4.59
CA GLU A 525 -17.60 0.80 5.16
C GLU A 525 -18.45 1.29 6.34
N ASP A 526 -17.84 2.04 7.27
CA ASP A 526 -18.55 2.63 8.40
C ASP A 526 -19.65 3.61 7.96
N LEU A 527 -19.42 4.41 6.91
CA LEU A 527 -20.41 5.34 6.37
C LEU A 527 -21.63 4.57 5.81
N ILE A 528 -21.39 3.52 5.02
CA ILE A 528 -22.43 2.74 4.36
C ILE A 528 -23.26 1.94 5.37
N ILE A 529 -22.62 1.33 6.37
CA ILE A 529 -23.31 0.56 7.43
C ILE A 529 -24.35 1.46 8.13
N HIS A 530 -23.97 2.69 8.46
CA HIS A 530 -24.83 3.60 9.23
C HIS A 530 -25.74 4.48 8.37
N ALA A 531 -25.67 4.39 7.04
CA ALA A 531 -26.55 5.11 6.14
C ALA A 531 -28.01 4.66 6.30
N ASN A 532 -28.88 5.61 6.71
CA ASN A 532 -30.33 5.44 6.70
C ASN A 532 -30.91 6.11 5.44
N CYS A 533 -30.96 5.35 4.34
CA CYS A 533 -31.46 5.83 3.06
C CYS A 533 -32.03 4.71 2.19
N LYS A 534 -32.74 5.07 1.11
CA LYS A 534 -33.31 4.11 0.16
C LYS A 534 -32.38 3.81 -1.01
N HIS A 535 -31.63 4.83 -1.44
CA HIS A 535 -30.73 4.77 -2.59
C HIS A 535 -29.39 5.37 -2.24
N ILE A 536 -28.31 4.72 -2.65
CA ILE A 536 -26.93 5.22 -2.52
C ILE A 536 -26.34 5.36 -3.91
N LEU A 537 -25.75 6.52 -4.20
CA LEU A 537 -24.97 6.77 -5.41
C LEU A 537 -23.54 7.13 -4.99
N PHE A 538 -22.59 6.25 -5.27
CA PHE A 538 -21.18 6.49 -5.00
C PHE A 538 -20.44 6.84 -6.30
N SER A 539 -19.91 8.06 -6.37
CA SER A 539 -19.15 8.54 -7.51
C SER A 539 -17.67 8.22 -7.37
N TYR A 540 -17.13 7.55 -8.39
CA TYR A 540 -15.76 7.04 -8.37
C TYR A 540 -15.22 6.89 -9.79
N ASN A 541 -14.03 7.41 -10.04
CA ASN A 541 -13.40 7.30 -11.35
C ASN A 541 -12.54 6.01 -11.44
N ASN A 542 -12.31 5.52 -12.64
CA ASN A 542 -11.52 4.29 -12.85
C ASN A 542 -9.99 4.52 -12.82
N THR A 543 -9.48 5.53 -12.11
CA THR A 543 -8.04 5.80 -12.08
C THR A 543 -7.30 4.74 -11.26
N GLY A 544 -7.08 3.58 -11.88
CA GLY A 544 -6.05 2.63 -11.51
C GLY A 544 -4.65 3.25 -11.63
N ILE A 545 -3.70 2.63 -10.93
CA ILE A 545 -2.27 2.99 -10.76
C ILE A 545 -1.80 4.05 -11.75
N SER A 546 -1.88 5.31 -11.35
CA SER A 546 -1.28 6.40 -12.13
C SER A 546 0.23 6.43 -11.89
N LYS A 547 1.01 7.00 -12.82
CA LYS A 547 2.47 7.18 -12.63
C LYS A 547 2.82 8.06 -11.41
N ASP A 548 1.86 8.82 -10.89
CA ASP A 548 1.98 9.60 -9.65
C ASP A 548 1.23 8.89 -8.52
N GLY A 549 1.97 8.28 -7.58
CA GLY A 549 1.39 7.53 -6.46
C GLY A 549 0.37 8.31 -5.61
N ARG A 550 0.33 9.65 -5.71
CA ARG A 550 -0.69 10.48 -5.04
C ARG A 550 -2.09 10.40 -5.65
N SER A 551 -2.20 10.02 -6.91
CA SER A 551 -3.48 9.97 -7.62
C SER A 551 -4.09 8.56 -7.62
N ASN A 552 -3.40 7.59 -7.03
CA ASN A 552 -3.93 6.25 -6.83
C ASN A 552 -5.11 6.31 -5.85
N ALA A 553 -6.21 5.68 -6.23
CA ALA A 553 -7.35 5.53 -5.35
C ALA A 553 -6.99 4.69 -4.11
N ARG A 554 -7.60 5.05 -2.98
CA ARG A 554 -7.40 4.43 -1.66
C ARG A 554 -8.39 3.32 -1.35
N ILE A 555 -9.47 3.22 -2.13
CA ILE A 555 -10.53 2.21 -1.99
C ILE A 555 -10.56 1.46 -3.32
N SER A 556 -10.48 0.13 -3.29
CA SER A 556 -10.51 -0.70 -4.49
C SER A 556 -11.94 -0.86 -5.02
N ASP A 557 -12.09 -1.19 -6.32
CA ASP A 557 -13.40 -1.50 -6.91
C ASP A 557 -14.08 -2.68 -6.20
N ASN A 558 -13.30 -3.69 -5.82
CA ASN A 558 -13.79 -4.88 -5.12
C ASN A 558 -14.29 -4.54 -3.71
N ASP A 559 -13.58 -3.66 -3.00
CA ASP A 559 -14.05 -3.14 -1.71
C ASP A 559 -15.36 -2.37 -1.85
N ILE A 560 -15.46 -1.48 -2.84
CA ILE A 560 -16.67 -0.69 -3.08
C ILE A 560 -17.86 -1.63 -3.32
N LEU A 561 -17.67 -2.63 -4.19
CA LEU A 561 -18.69 -3.62 -4.50
C LEU A 561 -19.07 -4.47 -3.28
N ARG A 562 -18.09 -4.99 -2.55
CA ARG A 562 -18.30 -5.78 -1.33
C ARG A 562 -19.12 -5.00 -0.31
N ILE A 563 -18.73 -3.76 -0.03
CA ILE A 563 -19.36 -2.89 0.97
C ILE A 563 -20.80 -2.55 0.55
N LEU A 564 -21.02 -2.15 -0.71
CA LEU A 564 -22.36 -1.78 -1.18
C LEU A 564 -23.29 -2.99 -1.31
N LYS A 565 -22.80 -4.17 -1.72
CA LYS A 565 -23.59 -5.40 -1.81
C LYS A 565 -24.04 -5.92 -0.46
N ASN A 566 -23.28 -5.65 0.59
CA ASN A 566 -23.72 -5.93 1.96
C ASN A 566 -24.92 -5.07 2.41
N LYS A 567 -25.15 -3.93 1.73
CA LYS A 567 -26.26 -3.00 2.04
C LYS A 567 -27.49 -3.20 1.14
N GLY A 568 -27.31 -3.66 -0.10
CA GLY A 568 -28.40 -3.80 -1.06
C GLY A 568 -27.99 -4.25 -2.46
N GLU A 569 -28.91 -4.16 -3.41
CA GLU A 569 -28.67 -4.53 -4.82
C GLU A 569 -27.84 -3.44 -5.53
N VAL A 570 -26.75 -3.83 -6.20
CA VAL A 570 -25.78 -2.89 -6.79
C VAL A 570 -25.75 -2.98 -8.32
N GLU A 571 -25.82 -1.82 -8.98
CA GLU A 571 -25.61 -1.65 -10.43
C GLU A 571 -24.51 -0.59 -10.66
N ILE A 572 -23.72 -0.74 -11.73
CA ILE A 572 -22.64 0.22 -12.06
C ILE A 572 -22.97 0.91 -13.39
N PHE A 573 -22.93 2.24 -13.36
CA PHE A 573 -23.06 3.08 -14.54
C PHE A 573 -21.71 3.67 -14.90
N GLU A 574 -21.37 3.68 -16.20
CA GLU A 574 -20.10 4.19 -16.69
C GLU A 574 -20.29 5.21 -17.83
N ARG A 575 -19.47 6.26 -17.82
CA ARG A 575 -19.36 7.22 -18.92
C ARG A 575 -17.90 7.56 -19.21
N ASP A 576 -17.52 7.55 -20.49
CA ASP A 576 -16.19 7.94 -20.93
C ASP A 576 -15.88 9.41 -20.54
N TYR A 577 -14.71 9.64 -19.96
CA TYR A 577 -14.29 10.96 -19.48
C TYR A 577 -12.91 11.34 -20.02
N LYS A 578 -12.81 12.51 -20.67
CA LYS A 578 -11.51 13.10 -21.04
C LYS A 578 -10.92 13.81 -19.81
N ALA A 579 -9.90 13.20 -19.20
CA ALA A 579 -9.18 13.80 -18.08
C ALA A 579 -8.51 15.13 -18.47
N PHE A 580 -8.42 16.05 -17.50
CA PHE A 580 -7.66 17.29 -17.63
C PHE A 580 -6.16 16.96 -17.51
N THR A 581 -5.43 16.97 -18.63
CA THR A 581 -3.99 16.65 -18.66
C THR A 581 -3.14 17.92 -18.60
N THR A 582 -2.18 17.97 -17.68
CA THR A 582 -1.12 19.01 -17.64
C THR A 582 0.11 18.62 -18.46
N GLY A 583 -0.07 17.81 -19.51
CA GLY A 583 0.96 17.53 -20.52
C GLY A 583 1.90 16.34 -20.28
N GLN A 584 1.61 15.39 -19.38
CA GLN A 584 2.47 14.19 -19.20
C GLN A 584 1.76 12.83 -19.05
N SER A 585 0.47 12.73 -19.39
CA SER A 585 -0.24 11.44 -19.37
C SER A 585 -1.08 11.23 -20.63
N ASN A 586 -0.51 10.52 -21.61
CA ASN A 586 -1.29 9.79 -22.60
C ASN A 586 -1.73 8.48 -21.95
N GLY A 587 -2.91 8.47 -21.35
CA GLY A 587 -3.60 7.24 -20.95
C GLY A 587 -4.94 7.18 -21.68
N ASP A 588 -5.11 6.17 -22.54
CA ASP A 588 -6.41 5.81 -23.09
C ASP A 588 -7.30 5.26 -21.96
N GLY A 589 -8.55 5.74 -21.85
CA GLY A 589 -9.61 5.06 -21.08
C GLY A 589 -9.92 5.53 -19.65
N ASN A 590 -9.88 6.84 -19.35
CA ASN A 590 -10.48 7.32 -18.09
C ASN A 590 -12.01 7.32 -18.19
N ALA A 591 -12.70 6.69 -17.24
CA ALA A 591 -14.14 6.63 -17.16
C ALA A 591 -14.61 7.06 -15.77
N GLU A 592 -15.69 7.86 -15.75
CA GLU A 592 -16.39 8.25 -14.53
C GLU A 592 -17.50 7.23 -14.27
N ARG A 593 -17.52 6.65 -13.07
CA ARG A 593 -18.48 5.60 -12.69
C ARG A 593 -19.35 6.05 -11.53
N ILE A 594 -20.59 5.59 -11.55
CA ILE A 594 -21.53 5.71 -10.44
C ILE A 594 -21.92 4.29 -10.02
N PHE A 595 -21.58 3.93 -8.79
CA PHE A 595 -22.06 2.71 -8.17
C PHE A 595 -23.39 3.04 -7.50
N TYR A 596 -24.47 2.54 -8.09
CA TYR A 596 -25.81 2.69 -7.55
C TYR A 596 -26.14 1.48 -6.68
N CYS A 597 -26.60 1.71 -5.45
CA CYS A 597 -27.10 0.68 -4.55
C CYS A 597 -28.53 0.99 -4.12
N LYS A 598 -29.45 0.04 -4.35
CA LYS A 598 -30.80 0.06 -3.82
C LYS A 598 -30.79 -0.66 -2.47
N VAL A 599 -30.97 0.09 -1.39
CA VAL A 599 -30.89 -0.43 -0.01
C VAL A 599 -32.08 -1.35 0.27
N ASN A 600 -31.81 -2.48 0.94
CA ASN A 600 -32.81 -3.50 1.30
C ASN A 600 -33.81 -3.04 2.35
#